data_AF-A0A924QXK1-F1
#
_entry.id   AF-A0A924QXK1-F1
#
_cell.length_a   1.000
_cell.length_b   1.000
_cell.length_c   1.000
_cell.angle_alpha   90.00
_cell.angle_beta   90.00
_cell.angle_gamma   90.00
#
_symmetry.space_group_name_H-M   'P 1'
#
loop_
_entity.id
_entity.type
_entity.pdbx_description
1 polymer ?
#
loop_
_entity_poly.entity_id
_entity_poly.type
_entity_poly.pdbx_seq_one_letter_code
_entity_poly.pdbx_strand_id
1 'polypeptide(L)'
;MSSLLVPDIITIVGTSYFQPIADLIERMLKRPVGADNAMLSGHFENGYAAATAVLLVATLESFVSRVRFLRNAEVVIGKDVPDQLQIFFPDLPNHGELAEVFLLRNIVVHNHVWHLDVSDMEERGVATIANPKDLKFQTKRTYDDIVDIGTRKTVLLGLSASPTSVDRYDVGAVFRVIWATLKFMNEKNFSHTPLAGQTVCFDGKLQQFEELLERLPKRSSKE
;
A
#
# COMPACT_ATOMS: atom_id res chain seq x y z
N MET A 1 -26.86 2.20 40.28
CA MET A 1 -27.34 2.65 38.96
C MET A 1 -26.57 1.86 37.92
N SER A 2 -27.19 0.82 37.36
CA SER A 2 -26.64 0.07 36.22
C SER A 2 -26.92 0.92 34.98
N SER A 3 -25.89 1.60 34.46
CA SER A 3 -25.99 2.12 33.09
C SER A 3 -26.06 0.89 32.19
N LEU A 4 -27.21 0.69 31.57
CA LEU A 4 -27.34 -0.19 30.42
C LEU A 4 -26.27 0.25 29.41
N LEU A 5 -25.14 -0.47 29.39
CA LEU A 5 -24.11 -0.32 28.38
C LEU A 5 -24.76 -0.76 27.07
N VAL A 6 -25.31 0.19 26.33
CA VAL A 6 -25.58 -0.02 24.91
C VAL A 6 -24.24 -0.48 24.33
N PRO A 7 -24.17 -1.66 23.68
CA PRO A 7 -22.93 -2.07 23.06
C PRO A 7 -22.58 -1.02 22.01
N ASP A 8 -21.44 -0.36 22.17
CA ASP A 8 -20.97 0.63 21.19
C ASP A 8 -20.76 -0.08 19.85
N ILE A 9 -21.54 0.32 18.83
CA ILE A 9 -21.34 -0.15 17.46
C ILE A 9 -20.30 0.75 16.82
N ILE A 10 -19.10 0.19 16.58
CA ILE A 10 -18.03 0.91 15.89
C ILE A 10 -18.09 0.58 14.40
N THR A 11 -18.50 1.58 13.60
CA THR A 11 -18.61 1.46 12.15
C THR A 11 -17.29 1.82 11.47
N ILE A 12 -16.70 0.86 10.75
CA ILE A 12 -15.59 1.10 9.83
C ILE A 12 -15.87 0.41 8.49
N VAL A 13 -15.26 0.94 7.43
CA VAL A 13 -15.44 0.44 6.06
C VAL A 13 -14.35 -0.56 5.64
N GLY A 14 -13.32 -0.77 6.45
CA GLY A 14 -12.12 -1.55 6.11
C GLY A 14 -12.41 -2.88 5.40
N THR A 15 -13.24 -3.74 5.98
CA THR A 15 -13.60 -5.03 5.37
C THR A 15 -14.47 -4.89 4.12
N SER A 16 -15.21 -3.79 3.97
CA SER A 16 -16.01 -3.52 2.77
C SER A 16 -15.15 -3.25 1.54
N TYR A 17 -13.85 -2.97 1.69
CA TYR A 17 -12.92 -2.83 0.58
C TYR A 17 -12.40 -4.16 0.02
N PHE A 18 -12.59 -5.29 0.70
CA PHE A 18 -12.01 -6.56 0.28
C PHE A 18 -12.54 -7.02 -1.09
N GLN A 19 -13.85 -6.96 -1.32
CA GLN A 19 -14.41 -7.32 -2.63
C GLN A 19 -13.96 -6.35 -3.74
N PRO A 20 -14.04 -5.01 -3.57
CA PRO A 20 -13.45 -4.08 -4.54
C PRO A 20 -11.98 -4.35 -4.86
N ILE A 21 -11.16 -4.65 -3.85
CA ILE A 21 -9.74 -5.00 -4.04
C ILE A 21 -9.62 -6.29 -4.87
N ALA A 22 -10.41 -7.32 -4.55
CA ALA A 22 -10.42 -8.58 -5.31
C ALA A 22 -10.80 -8.36 -6.78
N ASP A 23 -11.81 -7.55 -7.05
CA ASP A 23 -12.26 -7.21 -8.41
C ASP A 23 -11.17 -6.49 -9.21
N LEU A 24 -10.43 -5.57 -8.58
CA LEU A 24 -9.32 -4.86 -9.23
C LEU A 24 -8.14 -5.80 -9.52
N ILE A 25 -7.78 -6.66 -8.57
CA ILE A 25 -6.72 -7.67 -8.75
C ILE A 25 -7.10 -8.62 -9.89
N GLU A 26 -8.33 -9.10 -9.92
CA GLU A 26 -8.80 -10.02 -10.96
C GLU A 26 -8.71 -9.36 -12.35
N ARG A 27 -9.19 -8.12 -12.48
CA ARG A 27 -9.10 -7.35 -13.74
C ARG A 27 -7.66 -7.09 -14.17
N MET A 28 -6.78 -6.79 -13.22
CA MET A 28 -5.35 -6.60 -13.47
C MET A 28 -4.69 -7.87 -14.01
N LEU A 29 -4.97 -9.02 -13.37
CA LEU A 29 -4.35 -10.30 -13.71
C LEU A 29 -4.91 -10.94 -14.99
N LYS A 30 -6.07 -10.51 -15.49
CA LYS A 30 -6.62 -10.95 -16.78
C LYS A 30 -5.76 -10.61 -17.99
N ARG A 31 -4.79 -9.69 -17.85
CA ARG A 31 -3.83 -9.37 -18.91
C ARG A 31 -2.47 -10.03 -18.64
N PRO A 32 -1.80 -10.54 -19.69
CA PRO A 32 -0.43 -11.03 -19.54
C PRO A 32 0.48 -9.91 -19.06
N VAL A 33 1.57 -10.28 -18.40
CA VAL A 33 2.62 -9.34 -18.02
C VAL A 33 3.16 -8.74 -19.32
N GLY A 34 3.11 -7.41 -19.45
CA GLY A 34 3.76 -6.73 -20.57
C GLY A 34 5.26 -7.02 -20.54
N ALA A 35 5.91 -7.10 -21.70
CA ALA A 35 7.37 -7.20 -21.74
C ALA A 35 7.97 -6.08 -20.87
N ASP A 36 9.00 -6.42 -20.07
CA ASP A 36 9.70 -5.57 -19.09
C ASP A 36 10.33 -4.32 -19.74
N ASN A 37 9.50 -3.39 -20.21
CA ASN A 37 9.92 -2.04 -20.49
C ASN A 37 9.82 -1.32 -19.16
N ALA A 38 10.90 -1.37 -18.39
CA ALA A 38 11.08 -0.88 -17.01
C ALA A 38 10.62 0.58 -16.73
N MET A 39 10.11 1.27 -17.75
CA MET A 39 9.68 2.65 -17.71
C MET A 39 8.18 2.84 -17.50
N LEU A 40 7.33 1.95 -18.01
CA LEU A 40 5.89 2.16 -18.01
C LEU A 40 5.18 0.83 -17.79
N SER A 41 4.47 0.73 -16.66
CA SER A 41 3.36 -0.22 -16.59
C SER A 41 2.33 0.23 -17.63
N GLY A 42 1.85 -0.70 -18.48
CA GLY A 42 0.84 -0.35 -19.47
C GLY A 42 -0.35 0.34 -18.79
N HIS A 43 -0.90 1.41 -19.38
CA HIS A 43 -1.94 2.24 -18.75
C HIS A 43 -3.07 1.46 -18.09
N PHE A 44 -3.45 0.32 -18.68
CA PHE A 44 -4.43 -0.59 -18.11
C PHE A 44 -3.97 -1.17 -16.76
N GLU A 45 -2.79 -1.79 -16.70
CA GLU A 45 -2.26 -2.38 -15.46
C GLU A 45 -2.02 -1.30 -14.42
N ASN A 46 -1.43 -0.17 -14.82
CA ASN A 46 -1.11 0.93 -13.91
C ASN A 46 -2.33 1.40 -13.12
N GLY A 47 -3.45 1.65 -13.81
CA GLY A 47 -4.67 2.15 -13.16
C GLY A 47 -5.23 1.17 -12.14
N TYR A 48 -5.29 -0.12 -12.46
CA TYR A 48 -5.75 -1.14 -11.52
C TYR A 48 -4.77 -1.32 -10.36
N ALA A 49 -3.46 -1.33 -10.64
CA ALA A 49 -2.42 -1.50 -9.62
C ALA A 49 -2.42 -0.34 -8.62
N ALA A 50 -2.42 0.90 -9.12
CA ALA A 50 -2.49 2.12 -8.34
C ALA A 50 -3.76 2.16 -7.47
N ALA A 51 -4.94 1.90 -8.06
CA ALA A 51 -6.20 1.87 -7.31
C ALA A 51 -6.21 0.79 -6.23
N THR A 52 -5.67 -0.39 -6.54
CA THR A 52 -5.56 -1.51 -5.58
C THR A 52 -4.67 -1.14 -4.39
N ALA A 53 -3.49 -0.57 -4.66
CA ALA A 53 -2.57 -0.14 -3.60
C ALA A 53 -3.20 0.92 -2.68
N VAL A 54 -3.93 1.89 -3.25
CA VAL A 54 -4.64 2.91 -2.47
C VAL A 54 -5.74 2.30 -1.59
N LEU A 55 -6.55 1.38 -2.13
CA LEU A 55 -7.60 0.72 -1.34
C LEU A 55 -7.05 -0.20 -0.24
N LEU A 56 -5.91 -0.86 -0.47
CA LEU A 56 -5.21 -1.62 0.56
C LEU A 56 -4.75 -0.71 1.70
N VAL A 57 -4.19 0.46 1.39
CA VAL A 57 -3.82 1.45 2.42
C VAL A 57 -5.05 1.98 3.15
N ALA A 58 -6.12 2.33 2.43
CA ALA A 58 -7.38 2.80 3.02
C ALA A 58 -8.00 1.76 3.98
N THR A 59 -7.84 0.47 3.66
CA THR A 59 -8.25 -0.64 4.55
C THR A 59 -7.51 -0.55 5.89
N LEU A 60 -6.18 -0.45 5.87
CA LEU A 60 -5.39 -0.32 7.09
C LEU A 60 -5.74 0.95 7.87
N GLU A 61 -5.86 2.09 7.18
CA GLU A 61 -6.27 3.38 7.78
C GLU A 61 -7.63 3.26 8.50
N SER A 62 -8.56 2.49 7.95
CA SER A 62 -9.86 2.21 8.55
C SER A 62 -9.72 1.44 9.88
N PHE A 63 -8.90 0.39 9.92
CA PHE A 63 -8.62 -0.36 11.15
C PHE A 63 -7.80 0.44 12.17
N VAL A 64 -6.84 1.26 11.74
CA VAL A 64 -6.10 2.15 12.64
C VAL A 64 -7.05 3.15 13.29
N SER A 65 -8.01 3.70 12.55
CA SER A 65 -9.04 4.59 13.10
C SER A 65 -9.88 3.90 14.17
N ARG A 66 -10.25 2.63 13.95
CA ARG A 66 -10.94 1.79 14.95
C ARG A 66 -10.10 1.57 16.20
N VAL A 67 -8.81 1.21 16.04
CA VAL A 67 -7.89 1.03 17.18
C VAL A 67 -7.78 2.31 17.99
N ARG A 68 -7.61 3.46 17.32
CA ARG A 68 -7.53 4.77 17.97
C ARG A 68 -8.77 5.05 18.81
N PHE A 69 -9.95 4.82 18.24
CA PHE A 69 -11.23 4.99 18.96
C PHE A 69 -11.31 4.07 20.18
N LEU A 70 -11.05 2.76 20.01
CA LEU A 70 -11.13 1.77 21.08
C LEU A 70 -10.16 2.01 22.23
N ARG A 71 -8.99 2.58 21.93
CA ARG A 71 -7.97 2.91 22.93
C ARG A 71 -8.17 4.28 23.56
N ASN A 72 -9.21 5.02 23.15
CA ASN A 72 -9.40 6.42 23.51
C ASN A 72 -8.10 7.24 23.33
N ALA A 73 -7.34 6.93 22.28
CA ALA A 73 -6.04 7.53 22.07
C ALA A 73 -6.19 8.92 21.44
N GLU A 74 -5.52 9.91 22.02
CA GLU A 74 -5.47 11.25 21.45
C GLU A 74 -4.84 11.23 20.06
N VAL A 75 -5.33 12.11 19.18
CA VAL A 75 -4.73 12.31 17.87
C VAL A 75 -3.37 12.99 18.08
N VAL A 76 -2.30 12.24 17.86
CA VAL A 76 -0.95 12.81 17.88
C VAL A 76 -0.75 13.60 16.59
N ILE A 77 -0.83 14.93 16.71
CA ILE A 77 -0.69 15.86 15.58
C ILE A 77 0.65 15.64 14.87
N GLY A 78 0.62 15.56 13.54
CA GLY A 78 1.83 15.45 12.70
C GLY A 78 2.40 14.03 12.58
N LYS A 79 1.75 13.02 13.17
CA LYS A 79 2.13 11.61 13.02
C LYS A 79 1.27 10.94 11.96
N ASP A 80 1.92 10.30 11.00
CA ASP A 80 1.25 9.49 10.00
C ASP A 80 0.98 8.07 10.54
N VAL A 81 0.32 7.24 9.75
CA VAL A 81 -0.19 5.94 10.20
C VAL A 81 0.90 4.97 10.64
N PRO A 82 2.02 4.77 9.90
CA PRO A 82 3.16 3.99 10.39
C PRO A 82 3.62 4.43 11.79
N ASP A 83 3.83 5.73 12.00
CA ASP A 83 4.25 6.24 13.31
C ASP A 83 3.18 6.08 14.39
N GLN A 84 1.90 6.29 14.06
CA GLN A 84 0.79 6.05 14.98
C GLN A 84 0.72 4.58 15.41
N LEU A 85 0.90 3.65 14.46
CA LEU A 85 0.94 2.23 14.76
C LEU A 85 2.13 1.86 15.65
N GLN A 86 3.30 2.47 15.47
CA GLN A 86 4.45 2.27 16.36
C GLN A 86 4.17 2.75 17.79
N ILE A 87 3.40 3.83 17.96
CA ILE A 87 2.97 4.31 19.28
C ILE A 87 1.98 3.32 19.91
N PHE A 88 1.03 2.80 19.13
CA PHE A 88 0.05 1.82 19.60
C PHE A 88 0.68 0.46 19.87
N PHE A 89 1.67 0.07 19.09
CA PHE A 89 2.33 -1.22 19.12
C PHE A 89 3.84 -1.01 19.01
N PRO A 90 4.54 -0.79 20.14
CA PRO A 90 5.98 -0.55 20.15
C PRO A 90 6.82 -1.69 19.54
N ASP A 91 6.25 -2.87 19.42
CA ASP A 91 6.84 -4.07 18.83
C ASP A 91 6.33 -4.37 17.40
N LEU A 92 5.78 -3.37 16.70
CA LEU A 92 5.38 -3.48 15.30
C LEU A 92 6.60 -3.91 14.43
N PRO A 93 6.55 -5.06 13.75
CA PRO A 93 7.73 -5.64 13.12
C PRO A 93 8.13 -4.98 11.79
N ASN A 94 7.21 -4.29 11.12
CA ASN A 94 7.35 -3.85 9.73
C ASN A 94 7.13 -2.33 9.53
N HIS A 95 7.59 -1.52 10.49
CA HIS A 95 7.44 -0.06 10.44
C HIS A 95 8.09 0.57 9.19
N GLY A 96 9.31 0.14 8.84
CA GLY A 96 10.02 0.65 7.68
C GLY A 96 9.30 0.35 6.37
N GLU A 97 8.84 -0.88 6.17
CA GLU A 97 8.07 -1.30 5.01
C GLU A 97 6.73 -0.54 4.92
N LEU A 98 6.05 -0.32 6.05
CA LEU A 98 4.85 0.51 6.09
C LEU A 98 5.14 1.95 5.66
N ALA A 99 6.26 2.53 6.05
CA ALA A 99 6.64 3.88 5.61
C ALA A 99 6.78 3.96 4.08
N GLU A 100 7.34 2.94 3.44
CA GLU A 100 7.43 2.86 1.97
C GLU A 100 6.06 2.68 1.30
N VAL A 101 5.18 1.84 1.87
CA VAL A 101 3.81 1.66 1.38
C VAL A 101 3.03 2.98 1.42
N PHE A 102 3.15 3.74 2.52
CA PHE A 102 2.51 5.05 2.64
C PHE A 102 3.15 6.09 1.71
N LEU A 103 4.45 5.99 1.44
CA LEU A 103 5.09 6.80 0.41
C LEU A 103 4.51 6.51 -0.98
N LEU A 104 4.37 5.23 -1.36
CA LEU A 104 3.76 4.84 -2.64
C LEU A 104 2.34 5.40 -2.76
N ARG A 105 1.52 5.28 -1.70
CA ARG A 105 0.18 5.88 -1.67
C ARG A 105 0.23 7.39 -1.89
N ASN A 106 1.18 8.10 -1.27
CA ASN A 106 1.32 9.54 -1.50
C ASN A 106 1.75 9.86 -2.93
N ILE A 107 2.68 9.10 -3.50
CA ILE A 107 3.11 9.24 -4.89
C ILE A 107 1.93 9.10 -5.85
N VAL A 108 1.08 8.08 -5.66
CA VAL A 108 -0.09 7.82 -6.50
C VAL A 108 -1.18 8.87 -6.30
N VAL A 109 -1.54 9.17 -5.05
CA VAL A 109 -2.67 10.07 -4.73
C VAL A 109 -2.36 11.52 -5.03
N HIS A 110 -1.13 11.96 -4.76
CA HIS A 110 -0.69 13.34 -5.02
C HIS A 110 0.06 13.49 -6.35
N ASN A 111 0.14 12.41 -7.13
CA ASN A 111 0.81 12.35 -8.43
C ASN A 111 2.20 12.98 -8.39
N HIS A 112 3.11 12.45 -7.57
CA HIS A 112 4.48 12.94 -7.46
C HIS A 112 5.21 12.72 -8.79
N VAL A 113 5.14 13.73 -9.67
CA VAL A 113 5.64 13.66 -11.04
C VAL A 113 7.16 13.57 -11.05
N TRP A 114 7.70 12.78 -11.96
CA TRP A 114 9.12 12.76 -12.32
C TRP A 114 9.30 13.42 -13.68
N HIS A 115 10.33 14.25 -13.82
CA HIS A 115 10.74 14.81 -15.11
C HIS A 115 11.89 13.97 -15.66
N LEU A 116 11.68 13.38 -16.83
CA LEU A 116 12.57 12.39 -17.43
C LEU A 116 13.07 12.87 -18.79
N ASP A 117 14.36 12.63 -19.07
CA ASP A 117 14.97 12.89 -20.37
C ASP A 117 14.83 11.68 -21.27
N VAL A 118 14.05 11.84 -22.33
CA VAL A 118 13.78 10.78 -23.31
C VAL A 118 14.57 10.94 -24.61
N SER A 119 15.44 11.96 -24.70
CA SER A 119 16.15 12.30 -25.94
C SER A 119 17.07 11.19 -26.46
N ASP A 120 17.77 10.47 -25.57
CA ASP A 120 18.72 9.39 -25.91
C ASP A 120 18.31 8.02 -25.30
N MET A 121 17.00 7.73 -25.23
CA MET A 121 16.47 6.53 -24.57
C MET A 121 17.09 5.21 -25.10
N GLU A 122 17.39 5.13 -26.40
CA GLU A 122 17.90 3.93 -27.05
C GLU A 122 19.39 3.65 -26.73
N GLU A 123 20.19 4.68 -26.43
CA GLU A 123 21.64 4.53 -26.17
C GLU A 123 22.01 4.54 -24.69
N ARG A 124 21.31 5.33 -23.86
CA ARG A 124 21.71 5.58 -22.45
C ARG A 124 20.62 5.26 -21.43
N GLY A 125 19.47 4.78 -21.89
CA GLY A 125 18.27 4.71 -21.06
C GLY A 125 17.76 6.13 -20.74
N VAL A 126 16.77 6.21 -19.85
CA VAL A 126 16.13 7.49 -19.52
C VAL A 126 16.71 8.08 -18.24
N ALA A 127 17.41 9.19 -18.40
CA ALA A 127 17.96 9.94 -17.29
C ALA A 127 16.87 10.73 -16.56
N THR A 128 16.97 10.85 -15.23
CA THR A 128 16.11 11.73 -14.45
C THR A 128 16.59 13.18 -14.61
N ILE A 129 15.74 14.06 -15.13
CA ILE A 129 16.00 15.51 -15.20
C ILE A 129 15.70 16.16 -13.85
N ALA A 130 14.56 15.80 -13.26
CA ALA A 130 14.13 16.32 -11.96
C ALA A 130 13.27 15.28 -11.24
N ASN A 131 13.54 15.07 -9.96
CA ASN A 131 12.72 14.23 -9.08
C ASN A 131 11.60 15.06 -8.40
N PRO A 132 10.66 14.44 -7.66
CA PRO A 132 9.57 15.16 -7.01
C PRO A 132 10.01 16.28 -6.06
N LYS A 133 11.16 16.17 -5.38
CA LYS A 133 11.70 17.24 -4.52
C LYS A 133 12.13 18.45 -5.35
N ASP A 134 12.84 18.20 -6.44
CA ASP A 134 13.30 19.26 -7.35
C ASP A 134 12.11 20.02 -7.95
N LEU A 135 10.99 19.32 -8.15
CA LEU A 135 9.72 19.85 -8.62
C LEU A 135 8.84 20.45 -7.50
N LYS A 136 9.37 20.57 -6.28
CA LYS A 136 8.71 21.18 -5.11
C LYS A 136 7.44 20.45 -4.63
N PHE A 137 7.31 19.15 -4.92
CA PHE A 137 6.28 18.34 -4.26
C PHE A 137 6.60 18.20 -2.77
N GLN A 138 5.56 18.19 -1.93
CA GLN A 138 5.71 17.99 -0.50
C GLN A 138 6.11 16.54 -0.22
N THR A 139 7.41 16.31 -0.10
CA THR A 139 7.96 15.01 0.31
C THR A 139 8.32 15.05 1.79
N LYS A 140 8.30 13.89 2.46
CA LYS A 140 8.83 13.78 3.81
C LYS A 140 10.33 14.10 3.81
N ARG A 141 10.84 14.59 4.94
CA ARG A 141 12.29 14.84 5.14
C ARG A 141 13.15 13.63 4.76
N THR A 142 12.65 12.43 5.00
CA THR A 142 13.33 11.14 4.79
C THR A 142 13.15 10.56 3.38
N TYR A 143 12.65 11.32 2.40
CA TYR A 143 12.38 10.78 1.07
C TYR A 143 13.64 10.24 0.37
N ASP A 144 14.82 10.85 0.57
CA ASP A 144 16.08 10.34 -0.03
C ASP A 144 16.59 9.09 0.71
N ASP A 145 16.16 8.87 1.95
CA ASP A 145 16.49 7.67 2.73
C ASP A 145 15.59 6.48 2.32
N ILE A 146 14.44 6.77 1.70
CA ILE A 146 13.43 5.78 1.33
C ILE A 146 13.46 5.46 -0.16
N VAL A 147 13.90 6.39 -1.01
CA VAL A 147 13.90 6.25 -2.47
C VAL A 147 15.31 6.26 -3.02
N ASP A 148 15.69 5.19 -3.70
CA ASP A 148 16.84 5.19 -4.58
C ASP A 148 16.47 5.91 -5.88
N ILE A 149 17.02 7.12 -6.05
CA ILE A 149 16.78 7.98 -7.21
C ILE A 149 17.30 7.34 -8.50
N GLY A 150 18.39 6.58 -8.43
CA GLY A 150 19.00 5.92 -9.59
C GLY A 150 18.09 4.82 -10.15
N THR A 151 17.53 3.98 -9.27
CA THR A 151 16.60 2.92 -9.68
C THR A 151 15.14 3.38 -9.76
N ARG A 152 14.81 4.55 -9.21
CA ARG A 152 13.43 5.08 -9.04
C ARG A 152 12.54 4.09 -8.30
N LYS A 153 13.12 3.37 -7.33
CA LYS A 153 12.43 2.41 -6.48
C LYS A 153 12.66 2.74 -5.00
N THR A 154 11.77 2.30 -4.12
CA THR A 154 12.02 2.36 -2.68
C THR A 154 13.07 1.35 -2.26
N VAL A 155 13.76 1.59 -1.14
CA VAL A 155 14.96 0.82 -0.77
C VAL A 155 14.62 -0.57 -0.22
N LEU A 156 13.61 -0.69 0.65
CA LEU A 156 13.31 -1.94 1.35
C LEU A 156 12.43 -2.89 0.51
N LEU A 157 11.35 -2.38 -0.04
CA LEU A 157 10.35 -3.14 -0.78
C LEU A 157 10.56 -3.07 -2.30
N GLY A 158 11.42 -2.17 -2.77
CA GLY A 158 11.59 -1.91 -4.19
C GLY A 158 10.38 -1.25 -4.83
N LEU A 159 9.43 -0.64 -4.12
CA LEU A 159 8.21 -0.10 -4.74
C LEU A 159 8.50 0.97 -5.78
N SER A 160 7.69 1.06 -6.83
CA SER A 160 7.83 2.10 -7.84
C SER A 160 7.71 3.52 -7.26
N ALA A 161 8.75 4.34 -7.43
CA ALA A 161 8.73 5.74 -7.00
C ALA A 161 8.04 6.67 -8.02
N SER A 162 7.73 6.16 -9.21
CA SER A 162 6.99 6.86 -10.28
C SER A 162 5.53 6.40 -10.33
N PRO A 163 4.56 7.34 -10.39
CA PRO A 163 3.13 6.99 -10.37
C PRO A 163 2.71 6.16 -11.60
N THR A 164 3.34 6.35 -12.75
CA THR A 164 3.02 5.64 -14.01
C THR A 164 3.70 4.27 -14.12
N SER A 165 4.53 3.91 -13.15
CA SER A 165 5.28 2.66 -13.13
C SER A 165 4.74 1.67 -12.10
N VAL A 166 3.66 2.02 -11.38
CA VAL A 166 3.03 1.14 -10.39
C VAL A 166 2.40 -0.06 -11.09
N ASP A 167 2.82 -1.26 -10.68
CA ASP A 167 2.49 -2.52 -11.35
C ASP A 167 1.93 -3.59 -10.39
N ARG A 168 1.61 -4.78 -10.91
CA ARG A 168 1.12 -5.91 -10.11
C ARG A 168 2.11 -6.41 -9.05
N TYR A 169 3.42 -6.18 -9.23
CA TYR A 169 4.43 -6.55 -8.25
C TYR A 169 4.43 -5.58 -7.07
N ASP A 170 4.23 -4.29 -7.32
CA ASP A 170 4.02 -3.28 -6.29
C ASP A 170 2.78 -3.63 -5.46
N VAL A 171 1.67 -4.01 -6.11
CA VAL A 171 0.46 -4.50 -5.42
C VAL A 171 0.77 -5.70 -4.53
N GLY A 172 1.50 -6.69 -5.04
CA GLY A 172 1.91 -7.86 -4.27
C GLY A 172 2.69 -7.49 -3.01
N ALA A 173 3.64 -6.56 -3.11
CA ALA A 173 4.41 -6.08 -1.97
C ALA A 173 3.55 -5.31 -0.96
N VAL A 174 2.73 -4.35 -1.43
CA VAL A 174 1.80 -3.59 -0.59
C VAL A 174 0.84 -4.51 0.15
N PHE A 175 0.22 -5.46 -0.54
CA PHE A 175 -0.74 -6.39 0.06
C PHE A 175 -0.06 -7.21 1.15
N ARG A 176 1.14 -7.77 0.91
CA ARG A 176 1.87 -8.54 1.94
C ARG A 176 2.11 -7.71 3.20
N VAL A 177 2.58 -6.47 3.06
CA VAL A 177 2.87 -5.59 4.21
C VAL A 177 1.59 -5.25 4.96
N ILE A 178 0.55 -4.80 4.25
CA ILE A 178 -0.74 -4.44 4.86
C ILE A 178 -1.37 -5.65 5.58
N TRP A 179 -1.40 -6.81 4.94
CA TRP A 179 -2.00 -8.01 5.52
C TRP A 179 -1.21 -8.51 6.73
N ALA A 180 0.13 -8.50 6.67
CA ALA A 180 0.97 -8.83 7.82
C ALA A 180 0.72 -7.88 9.00
N THR A 181 0.60 -6.57 8.75
CA THR A 181 0.26 -5.58 9.78
C THR A 181 -1.12 -5.84 10.38
N LEU A 182 -2.13 -6.09 9.55
CA LEU A 182 -3.49 -6.39 10.03
C LEU A 182 -3.52 -7.66 10.88
N LYS A 183 -2.82 -8.73 10.46
CA LYS A 183 -2.71 -9.97 11.24
C LYS A 183 -2.03 -9.72 12.59
N PHE A 184 -0.91 -9.00 12.60
CA PHE A 184 -0.24 -8.60 13.84
C PHE A 184 -1.19 -7.81 14.76
N MET A 185 -1.94 -6.83 14.23
CA MET A 185 -2.92 -6.08 15.01
C MET A 185 -4.05 -6.96 15.55
N ASN A 186 -4.51 -7.95 14.78
CA ASN A 186 -5.52 -8.92 15.20
C ASN A 186 -5.00 -9.85 16.32
N GLU A 187 -3.76 -10.33 16.20
CA GLU A 187 -3.09 -11.14 17.23
C GLU A 187 -2.94 -10.39 18.55
N LYS A 188 -2.66 -9.08 18.49
CA LYS A 188 -2.62 -8.21 19.68
C LYS A 188 -4.00 -8.04 20.33
N ASN A 189 -5.05 -7.88 19.53
CA ASN A 189 -6.42 -7.82 20.02
C ASN A 189 -7.44 -8.06 18.89
N PHE A 190 -8.16 -9.17 18.97
CA PHE A 190 -9.14 -9.57 17.96
C PHE A 190 -10.24 -8.51 17.76
N SER A 191 -10.76 -7.93 18.85
CA SER A 191 -11.87 -6.96 18.82
C SER A 191 -11.48 -5.65 18.13
N HIS A 192 -10.18 -5.33 18.10
CA HIS A 192 -9.65 -4.15 17.44
C HIS A 192 -9.61 -4.32 15.92
N THR A 193 -9.30 -5.53 15.45
CA THR A 193 -9.06 -5.80 14.03
C THR A 193 -9.72 -7.11 13.62
N PRO A 194 -11.06 -7.22 13.60
CA PRO A 194 -11.72 -8.49 13.30
C PRO A 194 -11.52 -8.91 11.83
N LEU A 195 -10.63 -9.89 11.60
CA LEU A 195 -10.28 -10.41 10.26
C LEU A 195 -10.92 -11.77 9.94
N ALA A 196 -11.71 -12.36 10.84
CA ALA A 196 -12.31 -13.67 10.62
C ALA A 196 -13.41 -13.64 9.54
N GLY A 197 -13.50 -14.72 8.76
CA GLY A 197 -14.61 -14.95 7.81
C GLY A 197 -14.60 -14.05 6.57
N GLN A 198 -13.42 -13.53 6.19
CA GLN A 198 -13.29 -12.52 5.15
C GLN A 198 -13.09 -13.19 3.78
N THR A 199 -14.20 -13.72 3.25
CA THR A 199 -14.23 -14.33 1.91
C THR A 199 -14.62 -13.32 0.85
N VAL A 200 -14.02 -13.44 -0.33
CA VAL A 200 -14.32 -12.64 -1.53
C VAL A 200 -14.60 -13.55 -2.72
N CYS A 201 -15.38 -13.06 -3.68
CA CYS A 201 -15.51 -13.69 -4.98
C CYS A 201 -14.30 -13.32 -5.85
N PHE A 202 -13.57 -14.31 -6.35
CA PHE A 202 -12.44 -14.15 -7.24
C PHE A 202 -12.43 -15.28 -8.28
N ASP A 203 -12.40 -14.94 -9.56
CA ASP A 203 -12.50 -15.90 -10.68
C ASP A 203 -13.74 -16.81 -10.56
N GLY A 204 -14.87 -16.20 -10.17
CA GLY A 204 -16.15 -16.90 -9.95
C GLY A 204 -16.20 -17.83 -8.73
N LYS A 205 -15.18 -17.85 -7.88
CA LYS A 205 -15.11 -18.72 -6.68
C LYS A 205 -14.99 -17.90 -5.41
N LEU A 206 -15.61 -18.39 -4.33
CA LEU A 206 -15.38 -17.85 -2.99
C LEU A 206 -14.02 -18.34 -2.47
N GLN A 207 -13.16 -17.40 -2.10
CA GLN A 207 -11.80 -17.63 -1.58
C GLN A 207 -11.57 -16.74 -0.35
N GLN A 208 -10.67 -17.14 0.55
CA GLN A 208 -10.26 -16.23 1.63
C GLN A 208 -9.51 -15.04 1.03
N PHE A 209 -9.72 -13.85 1.57
CA PHE A 209 -9.07 -12.65 1.05
C PHE A 209 -7.54 -12.76 1.04
N GLU A 210 -6.95 -13.40 2.07
CA GLU A 210 -5.51 -13.66 2.13
C GLU A 210 -4.98 -14.53 0.97
N GLU A 211 -5.77 -15.48 0.47
CA GLU A 211 -5.36 -16.40 -0.61
C GLU A 211 -5.07 -15.64 -1.92
N LEU A 212 -5.57 -14.41 -2.07
CA LEU A 212 -5.24 -13.56 -3.21
C LEU A 212 -3.74 -13.20 -3.27
N LEU A 213 -3.01 -13.27 -2.14
CA LEU A 213 -1.55 -13.08 -2.12
C LEU A 213 -0.82 -14.13 -2.97
N GLU A 214 -1.37 -15.34 -3.09
CA GLU A 214 -0.79 -16.43 -3.89
C GLU A 214 -0.94 -16.17 -5.40
N ARG A 215 -1.87 -15.29 -5.78
CA ARG A 215 -2.13 -14.90 -7.18
C ARG A 215 -1.22 -13.77 -7.66
N LEU A 216 -0.64 -13.03 -6.72
CA LEU A 216 0.21 -11.88 -7.03
C LEU A 216 1.67 -12.31 -7.12
N PRO A 217 2.44 -11.76 -8.07
CA PRO A 217 3.82 -12.14 -8.21
C PRO A 217 4.68 -11.60 -7.05
N LYS A 218 5.83 -12.24 -6.87
CA LYS A 218 6.89 -11.77 -5.97
C LYS A 218 8.00 -11.21 -6.84
N ARG A 219 8.58 -10.07 -6.44
CA ARG A 219 9.86 -9.65 -7.02
C ARG A 219 10.91 -10.62 -6.51
N SER A 220 11.65 -11.24 -7.42
CA SER A 220 12.85 -11.98 -7.08
C SER A 220 13.78 -11.03 -6.31
N SER A 221 14.21 -11.43 -5.13
CA SER A 221 15.32 -10.77 -4.44
C SER A 221 16.49 -10.78 -5.43
N LYS A 222 17.03 -9.61 -5.77
CA LYS A 222 18.32 -9.57 -6.46
C LYS A 222 19.34 -10.22 -5.51
N GLU A 223 20.04 -11.24 -6.00
CA GLU A 223 21.31 -11.71 -5.44
C GLU A 223 22.36 -10.59 -5.50
#